data_AF-A0A397G7M1-F1
#
_entry.id   AF-A0A397G7M1-F1
#
_cell.length_a   1.000
_cell.length_b   1.000
_cell.length_c   1.000
_cell.angle_alpha   90.00
_cell.angle_beta   90.00
_cell.angle_gamma   90.00
#
_symmetry.space_group_name_H-M   'P 1'
#
loop_
_entity.id
_entity.type
_entity.pdbx_description
1 polymer ?
#
loop_
_entity_poly.entity_id
_entity_poly.type
_entity_poly.pdbx_seq_one_letter_code
_entity_poly.pdbx_strand_id
1 'polypeptide(L)'
;MFLKVFTSALFLSTLSNAQAVDLGTAGAYLVLAGQQVTNTGPSVLIGGNVGVYPGTAITGFPPDQPTGGTIHSADADALQAQSDLVTAYNDAAGRAPTALVAGDLGGLTLVAGTYKSTSTLGITGTLTLDGQGNPDSVWIFQVASTLITQSASRVILVNGAQPCNVFWQVGSSATLGTGSTFVGTIMALTSITATTNALCHSGDVDINHFDDINHFDDINHFGNINHFGNINHYDHAAHHYTAHHRTHYAAHWAHFKRRHWQQQQQQQWQWQQ
;
A
#
# COMPACT_ATOMS: atom_id res chain seq x y z
N MET A 1 -54.05 31.33 -19.45
CA MET A 1 -52.66 31.59 -19.01
C MET A 1 -52.18 30.34 -18.27
N PHE A 2 -51.45 29.45 -18.96
CA PHE A 2 -51.04 28.15 -18.42
C PHE A 2 -49.70 28.30 -17.68
N LEU A 3 -49.70 27.98 -16.39
CA LEU A 3 -48.55 28.05 -15.50
C LEU A 3 -47.59 26.88 -15.81
N LYS A 4 -46.42 27.18 -16.37
CA LYS A 4 -45.34 26.20 -16.57
C LYS A 4 -44.65 25.95 -15.23
N VAL A 5 -44.85 24.77 -14.65
CA VAL A 5 -44.11 24.30 -13.49
C VAL A 5 -42.69 23.93 -13.95
N PHE A 6 -41.68 24.70 -13.52
CA PHE A 6 -40.28 24.32 -13.65
C PHE A 6 -39.94 23.41 -12.46
N THR A 7 -39.80 22.11 -12.70
CA THR A 7 -39.19 21.18 -11.76
C THR A 7 -37.68 21.40 -11.75
N SER A 8 -37.16 22.12 -10.75
CA SER A 8 -35.74 22.06 -10.39
C SER A 8 -35.44 20.67 -9.83
N ALA A 9 -34.58 19.91 -10.50
CA ALA A 9 -33.96 18.73 -9.91
C ALA A 9 -32.89 19.21 -8.92
N LEU A 10 -33.13 19.00 -7.62
CA LEU A 10 -32.11 19.15 -6.59
C LEU A 10 -31.17 17.94 -6.73
N PHE A 11 -30.02 18.12 -7.38
CA PHE A 11 -28.94 17.13 -7.33
C PHE A 11 -28.35 17.17 -5.91
N LEU A 12 -28.86 16.30 -5.03
CA LEU A 12 -28.17 15.94 -3.81
C LEU A 12 -26.96 15.10 -4.22
N SER A 13 -25.80 15.75 -4.39
CA SER A 13 -24.53 15.03 -4.38
C SER A 13 -24.39 14.42 -2.99
N THR A 14 -24.72 13.14 -2.85
CA THR A 14 -24.35 12.39 -1.67
C THR A 14 -22.83 12.42 -1.60
N LEU A 15 -22.28 13.23 -0.70
CA LEU A 15 -20.89 13.07 -0.28
C LEU A 15 -20.82 11.68 0.33
N SER A 16 -20.47 10.69 -0.49
CA SER A 16 -20.03 9.39 0.00
C SER A 16 -18.80 9.69 0.83
N ASN A 17 -18.95 9.78 2.14
CA ASN A 17 -17.80 9.87 3.01
C ASN A 17 -17.06 8.55 2.81
N ALA A 18 -15.90 8.60 2.17
CA ALA A 18 -15.11 7.41 1.94
C ALA A 18 -14.87 6.77 3.31
N GLN A 19 -15.24 5.50 3.49
CA GLN A 19 -14.87 4.80 4.71
C GLN A 19 -13.35 4.67 4.73
N ALA A 20 -12.73 4.85 5.90
CA ALA A 20 -11.30 4.64 6.08
C ALA A 20 -10.89 3.25 5.58
N VAL A 21 -9.68 3.15 5.03
CA VAL A 21 -9.10 1.88 4.60
C VAL A 21 -8.71 1.11 5.85
N ASP A 22 -9.13 -0.15 5.94
CA ASP A 22 -8.74 -1.02 7.06
C ASP A 22 -7.33 -1.57 6.81
N LEU A 23 -6.40 -1.18 7.65
CA LEU A 23 -4.99 -1.60 7.58
C LEU A 23 -4.74 -2.95 8.26
N GLY A 24 -5.72 -3.49 9.01
CA GLY A 24 -5.53 -4.70 9.79
C GLY A 24 -4.31 -4.60 10.72
N THR A 25 -3.48 -5.64 10.78
CA THR A 25 -2.25 -5.61 11.58
C THR A 25 -1.13 -4.76 10.98
N ALA A 26 -1.25 -4.33 9.71
CA ALA A 26 -0.27 -3.42 9.11
C ALA A 26 -0.29 -2.05 9.80
N GLY A 27 -1.45 -1.63 10.31
CA GLY A 27 -1.63 -0.35 11.00
C GLY A 27 -0.79 -0.17 12.27
N ALA A 28 -0.16 -1.22 12.80
CA ALA A 28 0.74 -1.12 13.95
C ALA A 28 2.21 -0.88 13.57
N TYR A 29 2.53 -0.77 12.28
CA TYR A 29 3.89 -0.65 11.77
C TYR A 29 4.15 0.77 11.30
N LEU A 30 5.22 1.42 11.77
CA LEU A 30 5.69 2.67 11.17
C LEU A 30 6.37 2.43 9.81
N VAL A 31 6.99 1.26 9.66
CA VAL A 31 7.64 0.83 8.42
C VAL A 31 7.42 -0.66 8.26
N LEU A 32 6.92 -1.11 7.13
CA LEU A 32 6.83 -2.50 6.74
C LEU A 32 7.33 -2.62 5.30
N ALA A 33 8.27 -3.51 5.03
CA ALA A 33 8.78 -3.71 3.67
C ALA A 33 8.82 -5.17 3.23
N GLY A 34 8.84 -5.37 1.92
CA GLY A 34 8.98 -6.70 1.32
C GLY A 34 10.35 -7.29 1.59
N GLN A 35 11.40 -6.61 1.11
CA GLN A 35 12.74 -7.20 1.06
C GLN A 35 13.71 -6.64 2.09
N GLN A 36 13.68 -5.32 2.31
CA GLN A 36 14.58 -4.69 3.25
C GLN A 36 14.08 -3.32 3.73
N VAL A 37 14.53 -2.95 4.93
CA VAL A 37 14.47 -1.57 5.43
C VAL A 37 15.90 -1.11 5.73
N THR A 38 16.26 0.04 5.17
CA THR A 38 17.57 0.66 5.39
C THR A 38 17.39 2.09 5.88
N ASN A 39 17.96 2.39 7.04
CA ASN A 39 18.04 3.74 7.56
C ASN A 39 19.48 4.27 7.43
N THR A 40 19.64 5.54 7.09
CA THR A 40 20.95 6.21 7.04
C THR A 40 20.90 7.49 7.85
N GLY A 41 21.78 7.62 8.83
CA GLY A 41 21.81 8.75 9.76
C GLY A 41 20.74 8.65 10.86
N PRO A 42 20.66 9.67 11.73
CA PRO A 42 19.70 9.67 12.84
C PRO A 42 18.26 9.78 12.35
N SER A 43 17.41 8.86 12.79
CA SER A 43 15.96 8.86 12.57
C SER A 43 15.26 8.58 13.89
N VAL A 44 14.04 9.13 14.04
CA VAL A 44 13.21 8.96 15.23
C VAL A 44 11.89 8.35 14.81
N LEU A 45 11.62 7.14 15.27
CA LEU A 45 10.39 6.38 15.08
C LEU A 45 9.75 6.15 16.45
N ILE A 46 8.53 6.63 16.65
CA ILE A 46 7.85 6.56 17.95
C ILE A 46 6.49 5.90 17.76
N GLY A 47 6.22 4.87 18.58
CA GLY A 47 4.87 4.35 18.77
C GLY A 47 4.43 3.24 17.82
N GLY A 48 5.31 2.70 16.98
CA GLY A 48 4.98 1.57 16.13
C GLY A 48 6.17 0.75 15.65
N ASN A 49 5.87 -0.35 14.97
CA ASN A 49 6.83 -1.41 14.65
C ASN A 49 7.61 -1.13 13.35
N VAL A 50 8.74 -1.82 13.17
CA VAL A 50 9.46 -1.88 11.90
C VAL A 50 9.51 -3.34 11.44
N GLY A 51 9.01 -3.64 10.25
CA GLY A 51 8.81 -4.99 9.77
C GLY A 51 9.44 -5.25 8.41
N VAL A 52 9.94 -6.46 8.17
CA VAL A 52 10.24 -6.96 6.83
C VAL A 52 9.73 -8.39 6.68
N TYR A 53 9.02 -8.65 5.58
CA TYR A 53 8.66 -9.99 5.13
C TYR A 53 8.38 -9.98 3.62
N PRO A 54 8.86 -10.98 2.83
CA PRO A 54 9.57 -12.19 3.24
C PRO A 54 11.09 -11.99 3.45
N GLY A 55 11.61 -10.80 3.18
CA GLY A 55 13.02 -10.47 3.44
C GLY A 55 13.34 -10.46 4.94
N THR A 56 14.64 -10.30 5.24
CA THR A 56 15.15 -10.31 6.63
C THR A 56 15.98 -9.07 6.98
N ALA A 57 16.27 -8.21 6.00
CA ALA A 57 17.27 -7.16 6.16
C ALA A 57 16.64 -5.89 6.75
N ILE A 58 17.00 -5.58 7.99
CA ILE A 58 16.66 -4.32 8.67
C ILE A 58 17.96 -3.74 9.20
N THR A 59 18.39 -2.61 8.65
CA THR A 59 19.76 -2.08 8.91
C THR A 59 19.76 -0.58 9.14
N GLY A 60 20.78 -0.11 9.89
CA GLY A 60 21.06 1.31 10.08
C GLY A 60 20.17 2.04 11.08
N PHE A 61 19.36 1.31 11.86
CA PHE A 61 18.62 1.89 12.99
C PHE A 61 19.55 2.12 14.19
N PRO A 62 19.40 3.24 14.91
CA PRO A 62 20.05 3.41 16.21
C PRO A 62 19.59 2.34 17.21
N PRO A 63 20.39 1.98 18.24
CA PRO A 63 20.06 0.92 19.20
C PRO A 63 18.72 1.08 19.94
N ASP A 64 18.21 2.31 20.07
CA ASP A 64 16.98 2.65 20.80
C ASP A 64 15.77 2.89 19.88
N GLN A 65 15.84 2.42 18.63
CA GLN A 65 14.78 2.60 17.62
C GLN A 65 14.26 1.26 17.08
N PRO A 66 12.95 1.14 16.87
CA PRO A 66 11.90 2.13 17.14
C PRO A 66 11.59 2.30 18.65
N THR A 67 11.26 3.51 19.09
CA THR A 67 10.87 3.78 20.49
C THR A 67 9.40 3.42 20.70
N GLY A 68 9.13 2.51 21.65
CA GLY A 68 7.76 2.07 21.93
C GLY A 68 7.18 1.10 20.88
N GLY A 69 8.03 0.56 20.00
CA GLY A 69 7.70 -0.48 19.04
C GLY A 69 8.75 -1.59 19.01
N THR A 70 8.57 -2.56 18.12
CA THR A 70 9.45 -3.73 17.96
C THR A 70 9.91 -3.88 16.50
N ILE A 71 11.10 -4.46 16.32
CA ILE A 71 11.59 -4.89 15.01
C ILE A 71 11.14 -6.34 14.75
N HIS A 72 10.44 -6.54 13.63
CA HIS A 72 9.95 -7.83 13.16
C HIS A 72 10.65 -8.21 11.85
N SER A 73 11.45 -9.28 11.84
CA SER A 73 12.22 -9.71 10.67
C SER A 73 11.86 -11.14 10.29
N ALA A 74 11.18 -11.29 9.16
CA ALA A 74 10.68 -12.56 8.61
C ALA A 74 9.89 -13.42 9.62
N ASP A 75 9.18 -12.80 10.56
CA ASP A 75 8.37 -13.50 11.56
C ASP A 75 6.88 -13.56 11.18
N ALA A 76 6.08 -14.18 12.04
CA ALA A 76 4.65 -14.37 11.82
C ALA A 76 3.86 -13.04 11.84
N ASP A 77 4.30 -12.07 12.64
CA ASP A 77 3.63 -10.78 12.78
C ASP A 77 3.85 -9.93 11.52
N ALA A 78 5.10 -9.85 11.02
CA ALA A 78 5.43 -9.20 9.76
C ALA A 78 4.78 -9.89 8.54
N LEU A 79 4.67 -11.23 8.57
CA LEU A 79 3.91 -11.97 7.54
C LEU A 79 2.44 -11.56 7.52
N GLN A 80 1.77 -11.53 8.69
CA GLN A 80 0.36 -11.17 8.77
C GLN A 80 0.15 -9.71 8.35
N ALA A 81 1.03 -8.80 8.81
CA ALA A 81 1.00 -7.39 8.42
C ALA A 81 1.15 -7.21 6.92
N GLN A 82 2.03 -7.96 6.24
CA GLN A 82 2.13 -7.91 4.79
C GLN A 82 0.84 -8.39 4.10
N SER A 83 0.24 -9.48 4.60
CA SER A 83 -1.04 -9.97 4.07
C SER A 83 -2.17 -8.95 4.22
N ASP A 84 -2.24 -8.27 5.35
CA ASP A 84 -3.27 -7.26 5.63
C ASP A 84 -3.03 -6.00 4.80
N LEU A 85 -1.77 -5.60 4.64
CA LEU A 85 -1.35 -4.53 3.74
C LEU A 85 -1.82 -4.80 2.29
N VAL A 86 -1.68 -6.03 1.77
CA VAL A 86 -2.23 -6.39 0.43
C VAL A 86 -3.72 -6.11 0.35
N THR A 87 -4.45 -6.48 1.40
CA THR A 87 -5.89 -6.27 1.48
C THR A 87 -6.22 -4.78 1.47
N ALA A 88 -5.54 -3.99 2.29
CA ALA A 88 -5.68 -2.55 2.37
C ALA A 88 -5.35 -1.84 1.05
N TYR A 89 -4.27 -2.24 0.37
CA TYR A 89 -3.89 -1.69 -0.93
C TYR A 89 -4.95 -1.98 -1.99
N ASN A 90 -5.45 -3.21 -2.06
CA ASN A 90 -6.47 -3.59 -3.02
C ASN A 90 -7.82 -2.90 -2.73
N ASP A 91 -8.17 -2.72 -1.46
CA ASP A 91 -9.33 -1.93 -1.06
C ASP A 91 -9.19 -0.48 -1.55
N ALA A 92 -8.09 0.18 -1.20
CA ALA A 92 -7.80 1.55 -1.61
C ALA A 92 -7.79 1.72 -3.14
N ALA A 93 -7.18 0.80 -3.88
CA ALA A 93 -7.14 0.79 -5.34
C ALA A 93 -8.52 0.55 -5.97
N GLY A 94 -9.39 -0.20 -5.29
CA GLY A 94 -10.73 -0.57 -5.73
C GLY A 94 -11.81 0.49 -5.45
N ARG A 95 -11.53 1.49 -4.60
CA ARG A 95 -12.49 2.56 -4.30
C ARG A 95 -12.85 3.36 -5.57
N ALA A 96 -14.13 3.70 -5.71
CA ALA A 96 -14.60 4.52 -6.82
C ALA A 96 -14.05 5.95 -6.70
N PRO A 97 -13.38 6.50 -7.74
CA PRO A 97 -12.87 7.87 -7.70
C PRO A 97 -14.00 8.89 -7.62
N THR A 98 -13.87 9.87 -6.74
CA THR A 98 -14.72 11.07 -6.70
C THR A 98 -14.22 12.13 -7.67
N ALA A 99 -12.91 12.17 -7.93
CA ALA A 99 -12.28 13.10 -8.87
C ALA A 99 -11.02 12.53 -9.50
N LEU A 100 -10.69 13.04 -10.69
CA LEU A 100 -9.40 12.83 -11.32
C LEU A 100 -8.46 13.99 -10.95
N VAL A 101 -7.20 13.66 -10.67
CA VAL A 101 -6.11 14.62 -10.42
C VAL A 101 -4.91 14.24 -11.28
N ALA A 102 -4.08 15.22 -11.64
CA ALA A 102 -2.92 14.99 -12.49
C ALA A 102 -1.84 16.04 -12.24
N GLY A 103 -0.59 15.66 -12.54
CA GLY A 103 0.54 16.58 -12.46
C GLY A 103 0.97 16.85 -11.03
N ASP A 104 0.57 17.98 -10.47
CA ASP A 104 1.01 18.48 -9.17
C ASP A 104 -0.20 18.87 -8.29
N LEU A 105 -0.20 18.45 -7.03
CA LEU A 105 -1.24 18.80 -6.06
C LEU A 105 -0.92 20.08 -5.27
N GLY A 106 0.21 20.72 -5.55
CA GLY A 106 0.64 21.94 -4.91
C GLY A 106 -0.35 23.09 -5.07
N GLY A 107 -0.62 23.78 -3.97
CA GLY A 107 -1.56 24.91 -3.92
C GLY A 107 -3.03 24.49 -3.92
N LEU A 108 -3.35 23.19 -3.99
CA LEU A 108 -4.72 22.72 -3.92
C LEU A 108 -5.19 22.59 -2.47
N THR A 109 -6.50 22.82 -2.29
CA THR A 109 -7.24 22.44 -1.09
C THR A 109 -8.24 21.37 -1.48
N LEU A 110 -8.12 20.19 -0.91
CA LEU A 110 -8.95 19.02 -1.21
C LEU A 110 -9.80 18.66 0.01
N VAL A 111 -11.09 18.48 -0.21
CA VAL A 111 -12.02 17.94 0.79
C VAL A 111 -11.99 16.41 0.77
N ALA A 112 -12.72 15.75 1.67
CA ALA A 112 -12.81 14.29 1.70
C ALA A 112 -13.17 13.70 0.33
N GLY A 113 -12.49 12.63 -0.08
CA GLY A 113 -12.72 12.00 -1.38
C GLY A 113 -11.66 11.01 -1.82
N THR A 114 -11.94 10.32 -2.93
CA THR A 114 -11.02 9.42 -3.61
C THR A 114 -10.50 10.07 -4.89
N TYR A 115 -9.22 10.42 -4.90
CA TYR A 115 -8.57 11.16 -5.97
C TYR A 115 -7.70 10.23 -6.80
N LYS A 116 -8.00 10.10 -8.10
CA LYS A 116 -7.27 9.20 -9.00
C LYS A 116 -6.37 9.96 -9.96
N SER A 117 -5.09 9.60 -9.97
CA SER A 117 -4.12 9.93 -11.01
C SER A 117 -3.81 8.71 -11.86
N THR A 118 -3.89 8.85 -13.19
CA THR A 118 -3.48 7.81 -14.14
C THR A 118 -2.00 7.88 -14.50
N SER A 119 -1.25 8.80 -13.88
CA SER A 119 0.18 9.02 -14.11
C SER A 119 0.91 9.28 -12.79
N THR A 120 2.17 9.70 -12.88
CA THR A 120 2.91 10.29 -11.76
C THR A 120 2.11 11.44 -11.14
N LEU A 121 2.20 11.56 -9.81
CA LEU A 121 1.62 12.64 -9.04
C LEU A 121 2.70 13.32 -8.19
N GLY A 122 2.77 14.65 -8.31
CA GLY A 122 3.72 15.49 -7.61
C GLY A 122 3.06 16.29 -6.48
N ILE A 123 3.86 16.70 -5.50
CA ILE A 123 3.49 17.74 -4.53
C ILE A 123 4.62 18.78 -4.46
N THR A 124 4.34 19.97 -4.98
CA THR A 124 5.20 21.15 -4.87
C THR A 124 4.55 22.16 -3.92
N GLY A 125 5.31 22.79 -3.03
CA GLY A 125 4.72 23.71 -2.04
C GLY A 125 3.72 22.99 -1.11
N THR A 126 2.52 23.54 -0.93
CA THR A 126 1.55 23.05 0.07
C THR A 126 0.32 22.43 -0.57
N LEU A 127 0.01 21.18 -0.21
CA LEU A 127 -1.31 20.56 -0.37
C LEU A 127 -2.08 20.68 0.95
N THR A 128 -3.31 21.20 0.89
CA THR A 128 -4.19 21.33 2.07
C THR A 128 -5.31 20.29 2.00
N LEU A 129 -5.49 19.52 3.07
CA LEU A 129 -6.62 18.59 3.24
C LEU A 129 -7.60 19.20 4.26
N ASP A 130 -8.79 19.55 3.80
CA ASP A 130 -9.79 20.28 4.56
C ASP A 130 -10.96 19.38 4.98
N GLY A 131 -11.02 19.06 6.27
CA GLY A 131 -12.08 18.21 6.83
C GLY A 131 -13.44 18.89 6.93
N GLN A 132 -13.54 20.19 6.62
CA GLN A 132 -14.79 20.95 6.65
C GLN A 132 -15.55 20.86 7.99
N GLY A 133 -14.82 20.70 9.09
CA GLY A 133 -15.35 20.52 10.44
C GLY A 133 -15.71 19.08 10.81
N ASN A 134 -15.50 18.11 9.90
CA ASN A 134 -15.76 16.69 10.12
C ASN A 134 -14.45 15.91 10.36
N PRO A 135 -14.23 15.36 11.58
CA PRO A 135 -13.05 14.56 11.89
C PRO A 135 -13.01 13.20 11.19
N ASP A 136 -14.16 12.69 10.76
CA ASP A 136 -14.29 11.42 10.03
C ASP A 136 -14.12 11.61 8.51
N SER A 137 -13.58 12.74 8.08
CA SER A 137 -13.24 13.01 6.69
C SER A 137 -12.07 12.12 6.25
N VAL A 138 -12.21 11.47 5.08
CA VAL A 138 -11.21 10.53 4.54
C VAL A 138 -10.73 10.95 3.16
N TRP A 139 -9.42 10.82 2.94
CA TRP A 139 -8.76 11.04 1.66
C TRP A 139 -8.07 9.76 1.19
N ILE A 140 -8.36 9.35 -0.04
CA ILE A 140 -7.71 8.21 -0.69
C ILE A 140 -7.13 8.68 -2.01
N PHE A 141 -5.81 8.68 -2.12
CA PHE A 141 -5.10 9.01 -3.36
C PHE A 141 -4.70 7.72 -4.06
N GLN A 142 -5.25 7.50 -5.27
CA GLN A 142 -4.89 6.40 -6.15
C GLN A 142 -3.93 6.90 -7.22
N VAL A 143 -2.66 6.55 -7.11
CA VAL A 143 -1.60 6.99 -8.03
C VAL A 143 -1.16 5.80 -8.87
N ALA A 144 -1.49 5.81 -10.17
CA ALA A 144 -1.17 4.67 -11.05
C ALA A 144 0.35 4.42 -11.21
N SER A 145 1.17 5.47 -11.04
CA SER A 145 2.63 5.41 -11.17
C SER A 145 3.31 5.89 -9.89
N THR A 146 4.19 6.88 -9.97
CA THR A 146 5.04 7.34 -8.86
C THR A 146 4.42 8.52 -8.11
N LEU A 147 4.62 8.56 -6.79
CA LEU A 147 4.36 9.75 -5.96
C LEU A 147 5.68 10.46 -5.64
N ILE A 148 5.77 11.76 -5.89
CA ILE A 148 6.98 12.55 -5.61
C ILE A 148 6.63 13.80 -4.84
N THR A 149 7.21 13.98 -3.65
CA THR A 149 7.16 15.26 -2.94
C THR A 149 8.44 16.03 -3.21
N GLN A 150 8.33 17.30 -3.59
CA GLN A 150 9.49 18.17 -3.77
C GLN A 150 10.08 18.60 -2.43
N SER A 151 11.32 19.09 -2.45
CA SER A 151 11.97 19.64 -1.25
C SER A 151 11.10 20.69 -0.56
N ALA A 152 11.01 20.61 0.77
CA ALA A 152 10.23 21.50 1.62
C ALA A 152 8.71 21.56 1.33
N SER A 153 8.18 20.65 0.51
CA SER A 153 6.74 20.52 0.29
C SER A 153 6.00 20.08 1.56
N ARG A 154 4.70 20.35 1.63
CA ARG A 154 3.87 20.11 2.82
C ARG A 154 2.51 19.55 2.45
N VAL A 155 2.09 18.51 3.15
CA VAL A 155 0.68 18.14 3.30
C VAL A 155 0.22 18.67 4.65
N ILE A 156 -0.78 19.55 4.66
CA ILE A 156 -1.33 20.12 5.89
C ILE A 156 -2.79 19.71 6.07
N LEU A 157 -3.17 19.45 7.31
CA LEU A 157 -4.53 19.11 7.70
C LEU A 157 -5.19 20.33 8.34
N VAL A 158 -6.42 20.64 7.93
CA VAL A 158 -7.20 21.75 8.50
C VAL A 158 -8.63 21.30 8.81
N ASN A 159 -9.30 22.07 9.67
CA ASN A 159 -10.73 21.96 9.95
C ASN A 159 -11.21 20.52 10.27
N GLY A 160 -10.53 19.85 11.20
CA GLY A 160 -10.92 18.52 11.68
C GLY A 160 -10.25 17.35 10.96
N ALA A 161 -9.60 17.56 9.81
CA ALA A 161 -8.87 16.51 9.11
C ALA A 161 -7.87 15.78 10.03
N GLN A 162 -7.86 14.44 9.98
CA GLN A 162 -7.02 13.58 10.81
C GLN A 162 -5.99 12.83 9.96
N PRO A 163 -4.76 12.63 10.45
CA PRO A 163 -3.70 11.94 9.69
C PRO A 163 -4.04 10.48 9.41
N CYS A 164 -4.70 9.78 10.33
CA CYS A 164 -5.12 8.38 10.19
C CYS A 164 -6.16 8.16 9.07
N ASN A 165 -6.75 9.23 8.54
CA ASN A 165 -7.78 9.18 7.51
C ASN A 165 -7.23 9.56 6.12
N VAL A 166 -5.92 9.58 5.93
CA VAL A 166 -5.26 9.92 4.66
C VAL A 166 -4.47 8.71 4.16
N PHE A 167 -4.81 8.22 2.97
CA PHE A 167 -4.24 7.01 2.38
C PHE A 167 -3.69 7.28 0.99
N TRP A 168 -2.51 6.76 0.69
CA TRP A 168 -1.83 6.89 -0.60
C TRP A 168 -1.53 5.51 -1.17
N GLN A 169 -2.36 5.07 -2.10
CA GLN A 169 -2.14 3.86 -2.89
C GLN A 169 -1.28 4.22 -4.11
N VAL A 170 -0.09 3.64 -4.20
CA VAL A 170 0.91 3.99 -5.22
C VAL A 170 1.28 2.77 -6.06
N GLY A 171 1.09 2.86 -7.37
CA GLY A 171 1.29 1.79 -8.34
C GLY A 171 2.75 1.44 -8.62
N SER A 172 3.68 2.27 -8.17
CA SER A 172 5.12 2.00 -8.24
C SER A 172 5.80 2.43 -6.93
N SER A 173 6.53 3.55 -6.96
CA SER A 173 7.31 4.05 -5.84
C SER A 173 6.83 5.41 -5.34
N ALA A 174 7.14 5.72 -4.08
CA ALA A 174 7.01 7.03 -3.49
C ALA A 174 8.38 7.58 -3.09
N THR A 175 8.63 8.85 -3.39
CA THR A 175 9.85 9.57 -2.99
C THR A 175 9.45 10.82 -2.23
N LEU A 176 9.80 10.89 -0.96
CA LEU A 176 9.60 12.08 -0.12
C LEU A 176 10.85 12.94 -0.16
N GLY A 177 10.74 14.14 -0.72
CA GLY A 177 11.84 15.08 -0.88
C GLY A 177 12.33 15.69 0.43
N THR A 178 13.50 16.30 0.37
CA THR A 178 14.25 16.76 1.55
C THR A 178 13.49 17.83 2.30
N GLY A 179 13.35 17.66 3.62
CA GLY A 179 12.61 18.62 4.46
C GLY A 179 11.11 18.68 4.18
N SER A 180 10.54 17.73 3.42
CA SER A 180 9.10 17.68 3.20
C SER A 180 8.36 17.28 4.48
N THR A 181 7.15 17.79 4.66
CA THR A 181 6.22 17.33 5.69
C THR A 181 5.10 16.55 5.02
N PHE A 182 5.01 15.26 5.29
CA PHE A 182 4.04 14.36 4.68
C PHE A 182 3.06 13.85 5.73
N VAL A 183 1.85 13.48 5.28
CA VAL A 183 0.77 13.01 6.14
C VAL A 183 0.05 11.85 5.48
N GLY A 184 -0.25 10.83 6.27
CA GLY A 184 -1.04 9.66 5.86
C GLY A 184 -0.21 8.42 5.54
N THR A 185 -0.90 7.30 5.39
CA THR A 185 -0.32 5.97 5.14
C THR A 185 0.04 5.81 3.67
N ILE A 186 1.30 5.48 3.37
CA ILE A 186 1.76 5.22 2.00
C ILE A 186 1.84 3.70 1.80
N MET A 187 1.12 3.21 0.79
CA MET A 187 1.15 1.82 0.35
C MET A 187 1.67 1.79 -1.10
N ALA A 188 2.96 1.47 -1.28
CA ALA A 188 3.63 1.51 -2.58
C ALA A 188 4.06 0.12 -3.06
N LEU A 189 3.84 -0.18 -4.34
CA LEU A 189 4.12 -1.50 -4.93
C LEU A 189 5.60 -1.85 -5.13
N THR A 190 6.49 -0.86 -5.12
CA THR A 190 7.89 -1.07 -5.50
C THR A 190 8.88 -0.42 -4.57
N SER A 191 8.70 0.85 -4.20
CA SER A 191 9.56 1.44 -3.16
C SER A 191 9.03 2.66 -2.46
N ILE A 192 9.46 2.86 -1.21
CA ILE A 192 9.30 4.15 -0.52
C ILE A 192 10.68 4.65 -0.10
N THR A 193 11.02 5.86 -0.52
CA THR A 193 12.25 6.56 -0.13
C THR A 193 11.89 7.84 0.60
N ALA A 194 12.28 7.96 1.87
CA ALA A 194 12.24 9.22 2.61
C ALA A 194 13.64 9.83 2.65
N THR A 195 13.82 11.03 2.11
CA THR A 195 15.12 11.71 2.15
C THR A 195 15.28 12.52 3.44
N THR A 196 16.46 13.13 3.62
CA THR A 196 16.86 13.80 4.86
C THR A 196 15.83 14.82 5.35
N ASN A 197 15.52 14.78 6.65
CA ASN A 197 14.58 15.68 7.33
C ASN A 197 13.14 15.63 6.80
N ALA A 198 12.76 14.59 6.05
CA ALA A 198 11.34 14.34 5.81
C ALA A 198 10.65 14.01 7.15
N LEU A 199 9.59 14.76 7.48
CA LEU A 199 8.76 14.53 8.65
C LEU A 199 7.46 13.89 8.21
N CYS A 200 7.15 12.71 8.72
CA CYS A 200 5.88 12.05 8.52
C CYS A 200 5.08 12.09 9.82
N HIS A 201 3.87 12.65 9.81
CA HIS A 201 3.00 12.66 10.99
C HIS A 201 2.04 11.48 10.94
N SER A 202 2.16 10.62 11.96
CA SER A 202 1.26 9.52 12.25
C SER A 202 0.47 9.75 13.52
N GLY A 203 -0.82 9.44 13.46
CA GLY A 203 -1.44 8.68 14.54
C GLY A 203 -1.12 7.18 14.40
N ASP A 204 -0.92 6.71 13.17
CA ASP A 204 -0.26 5.47 12.73
C ASP A 204 0.07 5.72 11.24
N VAL A 205 1.35 5.80 10.85
CA VAL A 205 1.74 5.90 9.44
C VAL A 205 2.66 4.75 9.20
N ASP A 206 2.10 3.81 8.47
CA ASP A 206 2.85 2.73 7.90
C ASP A 206 3.50 3.18 6.60
N ILE A 207 4.83 3.22 6.59
CA ILE A 207 5.63 3.16 5.37
C ILE A 207 5.57 1.72 4.91
N ASN A 208 4.51 1.39 4.16
CA ASN A 208 4.19 0.05 3.72
C ASN A 208 4.65 -0.15 2.28
N HIS A 209 5.68 -0.96 2.11
CA HIS A 209 6.33 -1.29 0.85
C HIS A 209 6.01 -2.75 0.49
N PHE A 210 5.42 -2.96 -0.67
CA PHE A 210 5.41 -4.28 -1.32
C PHE A 210 6.69 -4.42 -2.12
N ASP A 211 7.44 -5.49 -1.89
CA ASP A 211 8.28 -6.04 -2.94
C ASP A 211 7.83 -7.50 -3.06
N ASP A 212 7.49 -7.88 -4.30
CA ASP A 212 7.10 -9.21 -4.74
C ASP A 212 5.79 -9.80 -4.20
N ILE A 213 4.66 -9.33 -4.74
CA ILE A 213 3.48 -10.20 -4.92
C ILE A 213 3.20 -10.53 -6.38
N ASN A 214 3.88 -9.89 -7.33
CA ASN A 214 3.72 -10.18 -8.75
C ASN A 214 5.05 -10.09 -9.51
N HIS A 215 5.83 -11.19 -9.56
CA HIS A 215 6.45 -11.53 -10.84
C HIS A 215 5.60 -12.61 -11.50
N PHE A 216 4.45 -12.18 -12.05
CA PHE A 216 3.57 -13.04 -12.85
C PHE A 216 3.99 -13.10 -14.34
N ASP A 217 5.23 -12.75 -14.68
CA ASP A 217 5.69 -12.77 -16.08
C ASP A 217 6.52 -14.00 -16.49
N ASP A 218 6.77 -14.98 -15.61
CA ASP A 218 7.44 -16.23 -15.99
C ASP A 218 6.53 -17.48 -15.95
N ILE A 219 5.20 -17.30 -16.05
CA ILE A 219 4.27 -18.44 -16.30
C ILE A 219 4.03 -18.67 -17.80
N ASN A 220 4.51 -17.78 -18.70
CA ASN A 220 4.24 -17.89 -20.15
C ASN A 220 5.47 -17.97 -21.07
N HIS A 221 6.69 -18.22 -20.59
CA HIS A 221 7.82 -18.57 -21.48
C HIS A 221 8.07 -20.08 -21.57
N PHE A 222 7.02 -20.87 -21.82
CA PHE A 222 7.20 -22.19 -22.46
C PHE A 222 7.30 -22.01 -23.96
N GLY A 223 8.35 -21.33 -24.40
CA GLY A 223 8.78 -21.25 -25.80
C GLY A 223 10.01 -22.13 -25.99
N ASN A 224 9.81 -23.31 -26.60
CA ASN A 224 10.82 -24.23 -27.17
C ASN A 224 12.30 -23.92 -26.86
N ILE A 225 12.90 -24.64 -25.90
CA ILE A 225 14.34 -24.89 -25.92
C ILE A 225 14.57 -26.40 -25.84
N ASN A 226 14.58 -27.01 -27.03
CA ASN A 226 15.27 -28.26 -27.26
C ASN A 226 16.76 -27.94 -27.41
N HIS A 227 17.58 -28.16 -26.37
CA HIS A 227 18.99 -28.46 -26.62
C HIS A 227 19.56 -29.34 -25.51
N PHE A 228 19.57 -30.65 -25.77
CA PHE A 228 20.42 -31.59 -25.07
C PHE A 228 21.88 -31.23 -25.33
N GLY A 229 22.62 -30.85 -24.30
CA GLY A 229 24.05 -30.60 -24.33
C GLY A 229 24.72 -31.21 -23.09
N ASN A 230 25.30 -32.39 -23.28
CA ASN A 230 26.20 -33.15 -22.40
C ASN A 230 26.81 -32.41 -21.19
N ILE A 231 26.58 -32.95 -19.99
CA ILE A 231 27.65 -33.17 -19.01
C ILE A 231 27.52 -34.62 -18.49
N ASN A 232 28.32 -35.52 -19.07
CA ASN A 232 28.63 -36.81 -18.48
C ASN A 232 29.87 -36.64 -17.59
N HIS A 233 29.79 -36.96 -16.29
CA HIS A 233 30.75 -37.89 -15.68
C HIS A 233 30.26 -38.43 -14.34
N TYR A 234 30.34 -39.76 -14.21
CA TYR A 234 30.03 -40.67 -13.11
C TYR A 234 30.84 -40.33 -11.82
N ASP A 235 30.35 -40.56 -10.59
CA ASP A 235 30.31 -41.89 -9.95
C ASP A 235 29.33 -42.03 -8.76
N HIS A 236 28.95 -43.29 -8.50
CA HIS A 236 27.92 -43.89 -7.65
C HIS A 236 27.94 -43.60 -6.11
N ALA A 237 26.75 -43.44 -5.52
CA ALA A 237 26.31 -44.19 -4.32
C ALA A 237 24.77 -44.12 -4.10
N ALA A 238 24.15 -45.29 -4.14
CA ALA A 238 22.79 -45.68 -3.72
C ALA A 238 22.35 -45.12 -2.34
N HIS A 239 21.10 -45.01 -1.90
CA HIS A 239 19.73 -45.28 -2.38
C HIS A 239 18.80 -44.66 -1.29
N HIS A 240 17.70 -44.00 -1.70
CA HIS A 240 16.44 -43.82 -0.95
C HIS A 240 16.43 -43.22 0.48
N TYR A 241 16.02 -41.94 0.59
CA TYR A 241 14.99 -41.56 1.57
C TYR A 241 14.08 -40.46 1.02
N THR A 242 12.80 -40.77 1.07
CA THR A 242 11.60 -40.17 0.48
C THR A 242 11.42 -38.65 0.67
N ALA A 243 11.09 -37.98 -0.44
CA ALA A 243 10.51 -36.66 -0.48
C ALA A 243 9.09 -36.67 0.12
N HIS A 244 8.93 -36.23 1.37
CA HIS A 244 7.59 -36.09 1.98
C HIS A 244 7.36 -34.80 2.77
N HIS A 245 8.26 -33.80 2.72
CA HIS A 245 8.09 -32.55 3.48
C HIS A 245 7.84 -31.28 2.63
N ARG A 246 7.71 -31.38 1.30
CA ARG A 246 7.44 -30.20 0.43
C ARG A 246 6.00 -30.10 -0.12
N THR A 247 5.13 -31.06 0.18
CA THR A 247 3.76 -31.12 -0.37
C THR A 247 2.67 -30.59 0.57
N HIS A 248 2.94 -30.39 1.86
CA HIS A 248 1.90 -29.96 2.81
C HIS A 248 1.59 -28.46 2.78
N TYR A 249 2.56 -27.59 2.50
CA TYR A 249 2.32 -26.14 2.45
C TYR A 249 1.66 -25.68 1.15
N ALA A 250 2.08 -26.21 -0.01
CA ALA A 250 1.47 -25.88 -1.31
C ALA A 250 0.00 -26.35 -1.41
N ALA A 251 -0.34 -27.49 -0.80
CA ALA A 251 -1.70 -28.03 -0.82
C ALA A 251 -2.67 -27.19 0.03
N HIS A 252 -2.27 -26.73 1.22
CA HIS A 252 -3.11 -25.85 2.05
C HIS A 252 -3.38 -24.50 1.36
N TRP A 253 -2.38 -23.92 0.70
CA TRP A 253 -2.54 -22.65 -0.03
C TRP A 253 -3.38 -22.78 -1.30
N ALA A 254 -3.25 -23.87 -2.05
CA ALA A 254 -4.12 -24.15 -3.19
C ALA A 254 -5.57 -24.42 -2.75
N HIS A 255 -5.78 -25.01 -1.57
CA HIS A 255 -7.11 -25.25 -1.02
C HIS A 255 -7.77 -23.95 -0.51
N PHE A 256 -6.98 -23.05 0.08
CA PHE A 256 -7.45 -21.73 0.53
C PHE A 256 -7.91 -20.85 -0.64
N LYS A 257 -7.09 -20.70 -1.70
CA LYS A 257 -7.45 -19.93 -2.90
C LYS A 257 -8.71 -20.47 -3.59
N ARG A 258 -8.85 -21.79 -3.64
CA ARG A 258 -10.01 -22.45 -4.26
C ARG A 258 -11.30 -22.21 -3.48
N ARG A 259 -11.25 -22.21 -2.13
CA ARG A 259 -12.43 -21.90 -1.30
C ARG A 259 -12.83 -20.42 -1.39
N HIS A 260 -11.87 -19.50 -1.41
CA HIS A 260 -12.16 -18.08 -1.58
C HIS A 260 -12.79 -17.77 -2.95
N TRP A 261 -12.26 -18.37 -4.02
CA TRP A 261 -12.81 -18.22 -5.37
C TRP A 261 -14.24 -18.77 -5.47
N GLN A 262 -14.52 -19.92 -4.84
CA GLN A 262 -15.88 -20.49 -4.80
C GLN A 262 -16.87 -19.62 -4.00
N GLN A 263 -16.44 -18.99 -2.91
CA GLN A 263 -17.27 -18.06 -2.14
C GLN A 263 -17.60 -16.78 -2.92
N GLN A 264 -16.64 -16.23 -3.66
CA GLN A 264 -16.89 -15.06 -4.52
C GLN A 264 -17.85 -15.37 -5.67
N GLN A 265 -17.75 -16.56 -6.27
CA GLN A 265 -18.72 -17.02 -7.27
C GLN A 265 -20.12 -17.17 -6.64
N GLN A 266 -20.26 -17.82 -5.48
CA GLN A 266 -21.58 -17.95 -4.84
C GLN A 266 -22.22 -16.62 -4.46
N GLN A 267 -21.43 -15.63 -4.03
CA GLN A 267 -21.94 -14.29 -3.76
C GLN A 267 -22.39 -13.60 -5.06
N GLN A 268 -21.63 -13.68 -6.15
CA GLN A 268 -22.05 -13.10 -7.44
C GLN A 268 -23.33 -13.71 -8.01
N TRP A 269 -23.59 -15.00 -7.77
CA TRP A 269 -24.82 -15.67 -8.19
C TRP A 269 -26.05 -15.26 -7.36
N GLN A 270 -25.88 -14.82 -6.11
CA GLN A 270 -26.98 -14.32 -5.27
C GLN A 270 -27.43 -12.90 -5.63
N TRP A 271 -26.63 -12.14 -6.39
CA TRP A 271 -26.98 -10.80 -6.88
C TRP A 271 -27.60 -10.81 -8.29
N GLN A 272 -27.77 -11.98 -8.91
CA GLN A 272 -28.34 -12.16 -10.25
C GLN A 272 -29.68 -12.95 -10.25
N GLN A 273 -30.30 -13.11 -9.08
CA GLN A 273 -31.67 -13.61 -8.85
C GLN A 273 -32.45 -12.57 -8.06
#